data_AF-A0A961YI53-F1
#
_entry.id   AF-A0A961YI53-F1
#
_cell.length_a   1.000
_cell.length_b   1.000
_cell.length_c   1.000
_cell.angle_alpha   90.00
_cell.angle_beta   90.00
_cell.angle_gamma   90.00
#
_symmetry.space_group_name_H-M   'P 1'
#
loop_
_entity.id
_entity.type
_entity.pdbx_description
1 polymer ?
#
loop_
_entity_poly.entity_id
_entity_poly.type
_entity_poly.pdbx_seq_one_letter_code
_entity_poly.pdbx_strand_id
1 'polypeptide(L)'
;MTVFLIADIKVTDGGWVPDYAARVHEIVHRHGGKYLSRSGNVATVEGDPLDTSLVALLQFPTRQALDDFASDPEYAPYARARQAGSVSRFHVIDDTDLAGTIPYLPKS
;
A
#
# COMPACT_ATOMS: atom_id res chain seq x y z
N MET A 1 7.85 0.12 -15.50
CA MET A 1 6.40 -0.08 -15.43
C MET A 1 5.94 0.34 -14.05
N THR A 2 4.83 1.05 -13.99
CA THR A 2 4.25 1.51 -12.73
C THR A 2 3.81 0.29 -11.92
N VAL A 3 3.88 0.38 -10.59
CA VAL A 3 3.26 -0.61 -9.72
C VAL A 3 2.32 0.04 -8.72
N PHE A 4 1.30 -0.71 -8.33
CA PHE A 4 0.35 -0.34 -7.30
C PHE A 4 0.53 -1.26 -6.10
N LEU A 5 0.85 -0.69 -4.95
CA LEU A 5 0.84 -1.38 -3.68
C LEU A 5 -0.54 -1.20 -3.02
N ILE A 6 -1.21 -2.32 -2.79
CA ILE A 6 -2.48 -2.41 -2.07
C ILE A 6 -2.17 -2.93 -0.66
N ALA A 7 -2.29 -2.05 0.33
CA ALA A 7 -2.08 -2.37 1.73
C ALA A 7 -3.44 -2.52 2.42
N ASP A 8 -3.84 -3.76 2.65
CA ASP A 8 -4.97 -4.12 3.49
C ASP A 8 -4.50 -4.34 4.92
N ILE A 9 -5.07 -3.60 5.87
CA ILE A 9 -4.61 -3.58 7.26
C ILE A 9 -5.80 -3.76 8.22
N LYS A 10 -5.73 -4.81 9.03
CA LYS A 10 -6.53 -4.96 10.25
C LYS A 10 -5.72 -4.50 11.45
N VAL A 11 -6.13 -3.39 12.07
CA VAL A 11 -5.47 -2.84 13.26
C VAL A 11 -5.85 -3.70 14.47
N THR A 12 -4.84 -4.17 15.21
CA THR A 12 -5.01 -4.89 16.48
C THR A 12 -4.63 -4.02 17.69
N ASP A 13 -3.70 -3.07 17.49
CA ASP A 13 -3.34 -2.02 18.43
C ASP A 13 -3.08 -0.73 17.65
N GLY A 14 -3.77 0.36 17.99
CA GLY A 14 -3.70 1.64 17.29
C GLY A 14 -2.52 2.54 17.66
N GLY A 15 -1.69 2.17 18.65
CA GLY A 15 -0.62 3.03 19.17
C GLY A 15 0.41 3.49 18.14
N TRP A 16 0.62 2.73 17.06
CA TRP A 16 1.56 3.05 15.97
C TRP A 16 1.02 4.07 14.96
N VAL A 17 -0.30 4.24 14.88
CA VAL A 17 -0.97 4.94 13.77
C VAL A 17 -0.58 6.42 13.66
N PRO A 18 -0.57 7.22 14.75
CA PRO A 18 -0.28 8.65 14.65
C PRO A 18 1.11 8.94 14.07
N ASP A 19 2.14 8.29 14.60
CA ASP A 19 3.52 8.48 14.17
C ASP A 19 3.75 7.97 12.74
N TYR A 20 3.15 6.82 12.40
CA TYR A 20 3.22 6.27 11.05
C TYR A 20 2.57 7.23 10.04
N ALA A 21 1.35 7.70 10.32
CA ALA A 21 0.60 8.56 9.44
C ALA A 21 1.31 9.90 9.20
N ALA A 22 1.97 10.46 10.23
CA ALA A 22 2.67 11.73 10.18
C ALA A 22 4.02 11.69 9.44
N ARG A 23 4.65 10.51 9.29
CA ARG A 23 6.03 10.41 8.78
C ARG A 23 6.17 9.59 7.50
N VAL A 24 5.45 8.48 7.38
CA VAL A 24 5.69 7.51 6.30
C VAL A 24 5.35 8.06 4.93
N HIS A 25 4.38 8.99 4.82
CA HIS A 25 4.03 9.58 3.52
C HIS A 25 5.17 10.36 2.89
N GLU A 26 5.97 11.08 3.69
CA GLU A 26 7.16 11.77 3.20
C GLU A 26 8.21 10.77 2.70
N ILE A 27 8.43 9.67 3.43
CA ILE A 27 9.36 8.61 3.01
C ILE A 27 8.90 8.01 1.67
N VAL A 28 7.61 7.69 1.54
CA VAL A 28 7.00 7.21 0.30
C VAL A 28 7.27 8.19 -0.85
N HIS A 29 7.04 9.49 -0.65
CA HIS A 29 7.27 10.51 -1.68
C HIS A 29 8.75 10.62 -2.10
N ARG A 30 9.70 10.47 -1.17
CA ARG A 30 11.15 10.47 -1.49
C ARG A 30 11.55 9.34 -2.44
N HIS A 31 10.87 8.20 -2.37
CA HIS A 31 11.07 7.07 -3.28
C HIS A 31 10.18 7.17 -4.54
N GLY A 32 9.59 8.34 -4.82
CA GLY A 32 8.71 8.57 -5.97
C GLY A 32 7.33 7.93 -5.84
N GLY A 33 7.03 7.33 -4.69
CA GLY A 33 5.71 6.77 -4.42
C GLY A 33 4.68 7.88 -4.17
N LYS A 34 3.40 7.58 -4.39
CA LYS A 34 2.27 8.49 -4.14
C LYS A 34 1.11 7.73 -3.53
N TYR A 35 0.48 8.28 -2.50
CA TYR A 35 -0.80 7.79 -2.01
C TYR A 35 -1.92 8.18 -2.99
N LEU A 36 -2.62 7.18 -3.53
CA LEU A 36 -3.84 7.37 -4.30
C LEU A 36 -5.07 7.34 -3.39
N SER A 37 -5.05 6.52 -2.33
CA SER A 37 -6.07 6.48 -1.28
C SER A 37 -5.52 5.87 0.00
N ARG A 38 -6.12 6.24 1.14
CA ARG A 38 -5.93 5.60 2.45
C ARG A 38 -7.18 5.87 3.29
N SER A 39 -8.03 4.86 3.46
CA SER A 39 -9.36 5.04 4.07
C SER A 39 -9.80 3.83 4.88
N GLY A 40 -10.50 4.09 5.98
CA GLY A 40 -11.24 3.09 6.76
C GLY A 40 -12.68 2.89 6.28
N ASN A 41 -13.16 3.71 5.35
CA ASN A 41 -14.51 3.57 4.78
C ASN A 41 -14.51 2.50 3.68
N VAL A 42 -14.36 1.25 4.08
CA VAL A 42 -14.30 0.09 3.17
C VAL A 42 -15.70 -0.52 3.03
N ALA A 43 -16.24 -0.52 1.81
CA ALA A 43 -17.51 -1.14 1.48
C ALA A 43 -17.28 -2.30 0.51
N THR A 44 -17.86 -3.47 0.80
CA THR A 44 -17.81 -4.65 -0.08
C THR A 44 -19.01 -4.61 -1.01
N VAL A 45 -18.75 -4.64 -2.32
CA VAL A 45 -19.80 -4.63 -3.36
C VAL A 45 -20.29 -6.04 -3.68
N GLU A 46 -19.39 -7.03 -3.64
CA GLU A 46 -19.68 -8.44 -3.93
C GLU A 46 -18.74 -9.35 -3.11
N GLY A 47 -19.23 -10.51 -2.69
CA GLY A 47 -18.50 -11.48 -1.87
C GLY A 47 -18.52 -11.17 -0.37
N ASP A 48 -17.76 -11.95 0.39
CA ASP A 48 -17.63 -11.76 1.84
C ASP A 48 -16.71 -10.57 2.16
N PRO A 49 -17.11 -9.68 3.09
CA PRO A 49 -16.25 -8.59 3.51
C PRO A 49 -14.95 -9.06 4.15
N LEU A 50 -13.85 -8.41 3.81
CA LEU A 50 -12.60 -8.60 4.54
C LEU A 50 -12.70 -7.94 5.92
N ASP A 51 -12.23 -8.66 6.94
CA ASP A 51 -12.08 -8.15 8.29
C ASP A 51 -10.87 -7.20 8.35
N THR A 52 -11.10 -5.97 7.88
CA THR A 52 -10.08 -4.96 7.60
C THR A 52 -10.49 -3.64 8.25
N SER A 53 -9.52 -2.95 8.84
CA SER A 53 -9.74 -1.63 9.44
C SER A 53 -9.53 -0.50 8.44
N LEU A 54 -8.59 -0.66 7.49
CA LEU A 54 -8.34 0.30 6.43
C LEU A 54 -7.65 -0.34 5.22
N VAL A 55 -7.83 0.29 4.06
CA VAL A 55 -7.06 -0.01 2.84
C VAL A 55 -6.30 1.25 2.41
N ALA A 56 -5.04 1.07 2.03
CA ALA A 56 -4.25 2.09 1.34
C ALA A 56 -3.83 1.61 -0.04
N LEU A 57 -3.94 2.51 -1.03
CA LEU A 57 -3.49 2.30 -2.39
C LEU A 57 -2.36 3.30 -2.67
N LEU A 58 -1.17 2.78 -2.95
CA LEU A 58 0.00 3.57 -3.30
C LEU A 58 0.44 3.23 -4.72
N GLN A 59 0.89 4.24 -5.45
CA GLN A 59 1.50 4.10 -6.77
C GLN A 59 3.00 4.34 -6.64
N PHE A 60 3.83 3.49 -7.25
CA PHE A 60 5.27 3.71 -7.42
C PHE A 60 5.62 3.69 -8.91
N PRO A 61 6.64 4.45 -9.35
CA PRO A 61 7.02 4.53 -10.76
C PRO A 61 7.61 3.20 -11.27
N THR A 62 8.21 2.41 -10.38
CA THR A 62 8.77 1.08 -10.68
C THR A 62 8.66 0.15 -9.48
N ARG A 63 8.78 -1.15 -9.72
CA ARG A 63 8.93 -2.14 -8.64
C ARG A 63 10.18 -1.86 -7.77
N GLN A 64 11.29 -1.47 -8.39
CA GLN A 64 12.50 -1.11 -7.67
C GLN A 64 12.27 0.05 -6.69
N ALA A 65 11.54 1.09 -7.09
CA ALA A 65 11.21 2.22 -6.21
C ALA A 65 10.39 1.79 -4.98
N LEU A 66 9.49 0.82 -5.15
CA LEU A 66 8.76 0.22 -4.03
C LEU A 66 9.70 -0.60 -3.12
N ASP A 67 10.61 -1.39 -3.70
CA ASP A 67 11.57 -2.20 -2.93
C ASP A 67 12.58 -1.30 -2.18
N ASP A 68 13.01 -0.19 -2.77
CA ASP A 68 13.86 0.83 -2.14
C ASP A 68 13.15 1.50 -0.96
N PHE A 69 11.87 1.84 -1.10
CA PHE A 69 11.04 2.29 0.02
C PHE A 69 10.93 1.23 1.12
N ALA A 70 10.66 -0.02 0.75
CA ALA A 70 10.44 -1.10 1.71
C ALA A 70 11.72 -1.44 2.50
N SER A 71 12.88 -1.19 1.91
CA SER A 71 14.21 -1.41 2.51
C SER A 71 14.82 -0.16 3.14
N ASP A 72 14.16 1.01 3.06
CA ASP A 72 14.64 2.26 3.65
C ASP A 72 14.84 2.10 5.18
N PRO A 73 16.06 2.34 5.70
CA PRO A 73 16.33 2.27 7.14
C PRO A 73 15.44 3.20 7.98
N GLU A 74 15.03 4.36 7.45
CA GLU A 74 14.09 5.27 8.10
C GLU A 74 12.67 4.71 8.13
N TYR A 75 12.28 3.88 7.15
CA TYR A 75 10.98 3.20 7.15
C TYR A 75 10.93 2.01 8.12
N ALA A 76 12.05 1.31 8.31
CA ALA A 76 12.15 0.10 9.11
C ALA A 76 11.49 0.15 10.51
N PRO A 77 11.67 1.21 11.35
CA PRO A 77 10.97 1.28 12.64
C PRO A 77 9.44 1.39 12.50
N TYR A 78 8.93 2.13 11.51
CA TYR A 78 7.49 2.26 11.26
C TYR A 78 6.89 0.95 10.75
N ALA A 79 7.62 0.23 9.90
CA ALA A 79 7.21 -1.09 9.43
C ALA A 79 7.07 -2.08 10.60
N ARG A 80 8.05 -2.11 11.52
CA ARG A 80 8.01 -2.97 12.71
C ARG A 80 6.85 -2.61 13.64
N ALA A 81 6.64 -1.32 13.90
CA ALA A 81 5.53 -0.86 14.76
C ALA A 81 4.16 -1.25 14.17
N ARG A 82 3.98 -1.04 12.85
CA ARG A 82 2.77 -1.48 12.13
C ARG A 82 2.59 -3.00 12.22
N GLN A 83 3.64 -3.78 11.98
CA GLN A 83 3.57 -5.25 12.02
C GLN A 83 3.21 -5.77 13.42
N ALA A 84 3.65 -5.10 14.48
CA ALA A 84 3.29 -5.47 15.86
C ALA A 84 1.84 -5.13 16.21
N GLY A 85 1.31 -4.00 15.69
CA GLY A 85 -0.03 -3.52 15.98
C GLY A 85 -1.07 -3.79 14.89
N SER A 86 -0.80 -4.68 13.94
CA SER A 86 -1.75 -5.04 12.89
C SER A 86 -1.51 -6.41 12.28
N VAL A 87 -2.58 -6.99 11.72
CA VAL A 87 -2.49 -8.06 10.72
C VAL A 87 -2.65 -7.40 9.35
N SER A 88 -1.61 -7.48 8.53
CA SER A 88 -1.53 -6.76 7.26
C SER A 88 -1.33 -7.71 6.08
N ARG A 89 -2.01 -7.44 4.96
CA ARG A 89 -1.85 -8.11 3.68
C ARG A 89 -1.46 -7.06 2.63
N PHE A 90 -0.27 -7.21 2.05
CA PHE A 90 0.29 -6.27 1.08
C PHE A 90 0.39 -6.99 -0.27
N HIS A 91 -0.30 -6.46 -1.27
CA HIS A 91 -0.28 -6.98 -2.63
C HIS A 91 0.30 -5.93 -3.56
N VAL A 92 1.03 -6.38 -4.58
CA VAL A 92 1.58 -5.53 -5.63
C VAL A 92 1.08 -6.04 -6.97
N ILE A 93 0.53 -5.14 -7.76
CA ILE A 93 0.20 -5.37 -9.17
C ILE A 93 0.87 -4.28 -10.01
N ASP A 94 1.13 -4.53 -11.29
CA ASP A 94 1.58 -3.49 -12.21
C ASP A 94 0.41 -2.84 -12.95
N ASP A 95 0.72 -1.94 -13.88
CA ASP A 95 -0.26 -1.24 -14.71
C ASP A 95 -0.66 -2.02 -15.96
N THR A 96 -0.30 -3.30 -16.08
CA THR A 96 -0.62 -4.10 -17.27
C THR A 96 -2.03 -4.69 -17.23
N ASP A 97 -2.61 -4.89 -18.40
CA ASP A 97 -3.80 -5.70 -18.59
C ASP A 97 -3.40 -7.14 -18.98
N LEU A 98 -3.70 -8.08 -18.08
CA LEU A 98 -3.45 -9.50 -18.27
C LEU A 98 -4.16 -10.07 -19.52
N ALA A 99 -5.37 -9.58 -19.83
CA ALA A 99 -6.10 -10.01 -21.02
C ALA A 99 -5.63 -9.27 -22.29
N GLY A 100 -4.98 -8.11 -22.14
CA GLY A 100 -4.52 -7.24 -23.21
C GLY A 100 -5.62 -6.68 -24.11
N THR A 101 -6.83 -6.54 -23.59
CA THR A 101 -8.03 -6.04 -24.29
C THR A 101 -8.39 -4.59 -23.94
N ILE A 102 -7.84 -4.03 -22.85
CA ILE A 102 -8.10 -2.66 -22.41
C ILE A 102 -7.19 -1.68 -23.17
N PRO A 103 -7.73 -0.74 -23.97
CA PRO A 103 -6.93 0.04 -24.92
C PRO A 103 -5.97 1.05 -24.31
N TYR A 104 -6.16 1.41 -23.03
CA TYR A 104 -5.32 2.38 -22.33
C TYR A 104 -4.34 1.76 -21.33
N LEU A 105 -4.31 0.42 -21.22
CA LEU A 105 -3.36 -0.29 -20.39
C LEU A 105 -2.30 -0.98 -21.27
N PRO A 106 -1.02 -0.98 -20.86
CA PRO A 106 0.00 -1.87 -21.42
C PRO A 106 -0.42 -3.34 -21.36
N LYS A 107 0.08 -4.17 -22.27
CA LYS A 107 -0.10 -5.63 -22.19
C LYS A 107 0.97 -6.23 -21.27
N SER A 108 0.61 -7.28 -20.52
CA SER A 108 1.55 -8.05 -19.70
C SER A 108 2.65 -8.73 -20.51
#